data_AF-A0A819WKJ2-F1
#
_entry.id   AF-A0A819WKJ2-F1
#
_cell.length_a   1.000
_cell.length_b   1.000
_cell.length_c   1.000
_cell.angle_alpha   90.00
_cell.angle_beta   90.00
_cell.angle_gamma   90.00
#
_symmetry.space_group_name_H-M   'P 1'
#
loop_
_entity.id
_entity.type
_entity.pdbx_description
1 polymer ?
#
loop_
_entity_poly.entity_id
_entity_poly.type
_entity_poly.pdbx_seq_one_letter_code
_entity_poly.pdbx_strand_id
1 'polypeptide(L)'
;MVTNSNVSSNEMIKFPNELIKIVWGNDIEQSIFERWSQPFEFSIDERSALIQYEGGPCSVLTTVQAHLLNELIFCQRCKNDWRQSSSDEIDLHFLNALVSILHLLSSTNKKIYLAYFNNDKQNKILTINQFHEQIYFLL
;
A
#
# COMPACT_ATOMS: atom_id res chain seq x y z
N MET A 1 -37.30 -9.83 -25.40
CA MET A 1 -36.79 -10.50 -24.18
C MET A 1 -35.29 -10.27 -24.11
N VAL A 2 -34.89 -9.21 -23.42
CA VAL A 2 -33.48 -8.92 -23.15
C VAL A 2 -33.05 -9.85 -22.03
N THR A 3 -32.13 -10.76 -22.32
CA THR A 3 -31.55 -11.66 -21.32
C THR A 3 -30.66 -10.85 -20.39
N ASN A 4 -30.94 -10.95 -19.09
CA ASN A 4 -30.18 -10.40 -17.98
C ASN A 4 -28.68 -10.59 -18.18
N SER A 5 -27.95 -9.49 -18.43
CA SER A 5 -26.54 -9.42 -18.06
C SER A 5 -26.48 -9.27 -16.55
N ASN A 6 -26.39 -10.42 -15.87
CA ASN A 6 -26.03 -10.47 -14.45
C ASN A 6 -24.76 -9.65 -14.25
N VAL A 7 -24.91 -8.58 -13.48
CA VAL A 7 -23.82 -7.76 -12.98
C VAL A 7 -22.86 -8.70 -12.26
N SER A 8 -21.61 -8.73 -12.76
CA SER A 8 -20.52 -9.57 -12.27
C SER A 8 -20.35 -9.39 -10.77
N SER A 9 -20.60 -10.45 -10.00
CA SER A 9 -20.08 -10.57 -8.64
C SER A 9 -18.57 -10.35 -8.71
N ASN A 10 -18.03 -9.36 -7.97
CA ASN A 10 -16.59 -9.18 -7.85
C ASN A 10 -15.98 -10.46 -7.27
N GLU A 11 -15.45 -11.32 -8.13
CA GLU A 11 -14.86 -12.58 -7.71
C GLU A 11 -13.52 -12.29 -7.05
N MET A 12 -13.49 -12.39 -5.71
CA MET A 12 -12.29 -12.17 -4.91
C MET A 12 -11.32 -13.35 -5.09
N ILE A 13 -10.15 -13.11 -5.68
CA ILE A 13 -9.15 -14.15 -5.93
C ILE A 13 -8.07 -14.12 -4.85
N LYS A 14 -7.65 -15.28 -4.36
CA LYS A 14 -6.52 -15.42 -3.44
C LYS A 14 -5.21 -14.98 -4.08
N PHE A 15 -4.28 -14.52 -3.26
CA PHE A 15 -2.95 -14.14 -3.72
C PHE A 15 -2.27 -15.25 -4.52
N PRO A 16 -1.88 -15.01 -5.79
CA PRO A 16 -1.15 -16.01 -6.56
C PRO A 16 0.15 -16.37 -5.85
N ASN A 17 0.42 -17.66 -5.64
CA ASN A 17 1.66 -18.12 -5.00
C ASN A 17 2.93 -17.54 -5.63
N GLU A 18 2.92 -17.28 -6.94
CA GLU A 18 4.04 -16.65 -7.65
C GLU A 18 4.29 -15.21 -7.20
N LEU A 19 3.24 -14.45 -6.88
CA LEU A 19 3.41 -13.10 -6.35
C LEU A 19 3.99 -13.14 -4.93
N ILE A 20 3.68 -14.18 -4.13
CA ILE A 20 4.25 -14.35 -2.78
C ILE A 20 5.76 -14.50 -2.90
N LYS A 21 6.18 -15.38 -3.82
CA LYS A 21 7.59 -15.64 -4.11
C LYS A 21 8.32 -14.41 -4.63
N ILE A 22 7.65 -13.56 -5.43
CA ILE A 22 8.24 -12.32 -5.94
C ILE A 22 8.44 -11.29 -4.82
N VAL A 23 7.45 -11.13 -3.94
CA VAL A 23 7.48 -10.09 -2.89
C VAL A 23 8.37 -10.50 -1.71
N TRP A 24 8.26 -11.75 -1.25
CA TRP A 24 8.92 -12.22 -0.03
C TRP A 24 10.01 -13.29 -0.28
N GLY A 25 10.08 -13.89 -1.47
CA GLY A 25 10.97 -15.01 -1.76
C GLY A 25 10.32 -16.39 -1.52
N ASN A 26 11.05 -17.46 -1.82
CA ASN A 26 10.55 -18.83 -1.67
C ASN A 26 10.47 -19.27 -0.20
N ASP A 27 11.44 -18.87 0.61
CA ASP A 27 11.59 -19.26 2.01
C ASP A 27 11.93 -18.01 2.84
N ILE A 28 10.90 -17.27 3.26
CA ILE A 28 11.09 -16.10 4.15
C ILE A 28 11.01 -16.56 5.61
N GLU A 29 11.97 -16.12 6.41
CA GLU A 29 11.90 -16.31 7.86
C GLU A 29 10.72 -15.51 8.43
N GLN A 30 9.95 -16.10 9.36
CA GLN A 30 8.80 -15.45 9.98
C GLN A 30 9.14 -14.08 10.57
N SER A 31 10.31 -13.91 11.18
CA SER A 31 10.77 -12.63 11.74
C SER A 31 10.98 -11.57 10.66
N ILE A 32 11.53 -11.95 9.49
CA ILE A 32 11.73 -11.04 8.35
C ILE A 32 10.37 -10.68 7.75
N PHE A 33 9.47 -11.65 7.61
CA PHE A 33 8.13 -11.43 7.11
C PHE A 33 7.35 -10.43 7.97
N GLU A 34 7.37 -10.58 9.30
CA GLU A 34 6.72 -9.67 10.24
C GLU A 34 7.24 -8.23 10.07
N ARG A 35 8.56 -8.08 9.96
CA ARG A 35 9.20 -6.78 9.76
C ARG A 35 8.91 -6.16 8.39
N TRP A 36 8.76 -6.99 7.34
CA TRP A 36 8.51 -6.50 5.99
C TRP A 36 7.03 -6.20 5.71
N SER A 37 6.13 -6.88 6.41
CA SER A 37 4.68 -6.72 6.27
C SER A 37 4.07 -5.70 7.26
N GLN A 38 4.91 -4.99 8.03
CA GLN A 38 4.46 -3.92 8.91
C GLN A 38 3.89 -2.74 8.11
N PRO A 39 2.90 -2.00 8.66
CA PRO A 39 2.41 -0.77 8.04
C PRO A 39 3.44 0.37 8.14
N PHE A 40 3.18 1.46 7.41
CA PHE A 40 3.81 2.75 7.63
C PHE A 40 2.92 3.60 8.53
N GLU A 41 3.53 4.38 9.41
CA GLU A 41 2.84 5.39 10.22
C GLU A 41 3.44 6.76 9.96
N PHE A 42 2.67 7.83 10.21
CA PHE A 42 3.22 9.18 10.23
C PHE A 42 3.90 9.44 11.57
N SER A 43 5.07 10.08 11.52
CA SER A 43 5.80 10.49 12.72
C SER A 43 5.05 11.57 13.50
N ILE A 44 5.10 11.48 14.82
CA ILE A 44 4.61 12.53 15.72
C ILE A 44 5.49 13.79 15.70
N ASP A 45 6.77 13.64 15.34
CA ASP A 45 7.76 14.72 15.37
C ASP A 45 7.75 15.52 14.06
N GLU A 46 7.42 14.87 12.94
CA GLU A 46 7.33 15.47 11.60
C GLU A 46 6.18 14.82 10.84
N ARG A 47 5.09 15.57 10.64
CA ARG A 47 3.84 15.00 10.11
C ARG A 47 3.97 14.46 8.69
N SER A 48 4.94 14.96 7.91
CA SER A 48 5.21 14.48 6.55
C SER A 48 6.16 13.29 6.49
N ALA A 49 6.72 12.85 7.62
CA ALA A 49 7.65 11.73 7.68
C ALA A 49 6.91 10.42 7.94
N LEU A 50 7.15 9.43 7.08
CA LEU A 50 6.73 8.06 7.25
C LEU A 50 7.79 7.31 8.07
N ILE A 51 7.32 6.53 9.04
CA ILE A 51 8.15 5.70 9.91
C ILE A 51 7.77 4.23 9.79
N GLN A 52 8.78 3.39 9.99
CA GLN A 52 8.65 1.96 10.26
C GLN A 52 9.46 1.68 11.51
N TYR A 53 8.85 0.97 12.48
CA TYR A 53 9.50 0.67 13.74
C TYR A 53 10.51 -0.46 13.62
N GLU A 54 10.27 -1.35 12.67
CA GLU A 54 11.20 -2.42 12.33
C GLU A 54 11.88 -2.14 11.00
N GLY A 55 13.03 -2.75 10.72
CA GLY A 55 13.63 -2.63 9.40
C GLY A 55 12.80 -3.36 8.34
N GLY A 56 12.13 -2.64 7.45
CA GLY A 56 11.46 -3.17 6.26
C GLY A 56 12.35 -3.11 5.00
N PRO A 57 11.84 -3.51 3.82
CA PRO A 57 12.53 -3.26 2.56
C PRO A 57 12.63 -1.74 2.35
N CYS A 58 13.81 -1.18 2.60
CA CYS A 58 14.05 0.28 2.55
C CYS A 58 13.65 0.90 1.20
N SER A 59 13.66 0.11 0.13
CA SER A 59 13.21 0.50 -1.20
C SER A 59 11.74 0.92 -1.25
N VAL A 60 10.85 0.32 -0.44
CA VAL A 60 9.42 0.66 -0.45
C VAL A 60 9.18 1.95 0.31
N LEU A 61 9.59 2.04 1.58
CA LEU A 61 9.43 3.24 2.42
C LEU A 61 10.03 4.48 1.75
N THR A 62 11.28 4.37 1.27
CA THR A 62 11.99 5.50 0.66
C THR A 62 11.29 5.98 -0.60
N THR A 63 10.75 5.07 -1.43
CA THR A 63 10.03 5.43 -2.65
C THR A 63 8.75 6.18 -2.31
N VAL A 64 7.96 5.65 -1.37
CA VAL A 64 6.70 6.30 -0.95
C VAL A 64 6.99 7.67 -0.31
N GLN A 65 8.00 7.76 0.56
CA GLN A 65 8.43 9.02 1.16
C GLN A 65 8.86 10.05 0.12
N ALA A 66 9.63 9.65 -0.90
CA ALA A 66 10.08 10.55 -1.96
C ALA A 66 8.90 11.08 -2.79
N HIS A 67 7.93 10.23 -3.13
CA HIS A 67 6.73 10.66 -3.84
C HIS A 67 5.85 11.59 -2.99
N LEU A 68 5.72 11.32 -1.69
CA LEU A 68 4.99 12.18 -0.76
C LEU A 68 5.64 13.57 -0.66
N LEU A 69 6.96 13.64 -0.49
CA LEU A 69 7.69 14.92 -0.46
C LEU A 69 7.57 15.68 -1.77
N ASN A 70 7.63 14.97 -2.90
CA ASN A 70 7.45 15.59 -4.22
C ASN A 70 6.05 16.22 -4.35
N GLU A 71 5.01 15.51 -3.93
CA GLU A 71 3.65 16.05 -3.89
C GLU A 71 3.54 17.24 -2.94
N LEU A 72 4.05 17.15 -1.71
CA LEU A 72 3.98 18.24 -0.72
C LEU A 72 4.71 19.51 -1.17
N ILE A 73 5.89 19.38 -1.78
CA ILE A 73 6.75 20.51 -2.15
C ILE A 73 6.29 21.15 -3.47
N PHE A 74 5.88 20.35 -4.46
CA PHE A 74 5.64 20.82 -5.83
C PHE A 74 4.16 20.88 -6.22
N CYS A 75 3.23 20.39 -5.39
CA CYS A 75 1.81 20.55 -5.67
C CYS A 75 1.42 22.03 -5.61
N GLN A 76 0.90 22.54 -6.72
CA GLN A 76 0.50 23.95 -6.87
C GLN A 76 -0.62 24.37 -5.90
N ARG A 77 -1.30 23.40 -5.28
CA ARG A 77 -2.37 23.62 -4.30
C ARG A 77 -1.83 23.76 -2.87
N CYS A 78 -0.57 23.37 -2.62
CA CYS A 78 0.07 23.55 -1.33
C CYS A 78 0.33 25.03 -1.08
N LYS A 79 0.03 25.49 0.13
CA LYS A 79 0.45 26.81 0.62
C LYS A 79 1.98 26.86 0.69
N ASN A 80 2.55 28.06 0.79
CA ASN A 80 4.01 28.30 0.88
C ASN A 80 4.73 27.56 2.03
N ASP A 81 4.00 26.89 2.93
CA ASP A 81 4.55 26.14 4.06
C ASP A 81 3.95 24.73 4.14
N TRP A 82 4.46 23.83 3.29
CA TRP A 82 4.05 22.42 3.19
C TRP A 82 4.29 21.60 4.48
N ARG A 83 5.10 22.13 5.42
CA ARG A 83 5.32 21.51 6.73
C ARG A 83 4.16 21.75 7.71
N GLN A 84 3.29 22.72 7.42
CA GLN A 84 2.15 23.06 8.27
C GLN A 84 0.83 22.44 7.80
N SER A 85 0.87 21.46 6.89
CA SER A 85 -0.33 20.75 6.46
C SER A 85 -1.06 20.09 7.62
N SER A 86 -2.40 20.10 7.54
CA SER A 86 -3.26 19.35 8.46
C SER A 86 -3.16 17.84 8.21
N SER A 87 -3.66 17.02 9.14
CA SER A 87 -3.70 15.56 8.93
C SER A 87 -4.48 15.19 7.66
N ASP A 88 -5.65 15.80 7.46
CA ASP A 88 -6.49 15.55 6.27
C ASP A 88 -5.78 15.95 4.97
N GLU A 89 -5.01 17.04 4.98
CA GLU A 89 -4.20 17.46 3.83
C GLU A 89 -3.08 16.46 3.55
N ILE A 90 -2.40 15.98 4.59
CA ILE A 90 -1.32 14.98 4.46
C ILE A 90 -1.87 13.65 3.92
N ASP A 91 -3.03 13.20 4.41
CA ASP A 91 -3.67 11.98 3.91
C ASP A 91 -4.02 12.10 2.42
N LEU A 92 -4.50 13.29 1.98
CA LEU A 92 -4.77 13.55 0.57
C LEU A 92 -3.49 13.55 -0.28
N HIS A 93 -2.42 14.20 0.19
CA HIS A 93 -1.13 14.20 -0.51
C HIS A 93 -0.50 12.81 -0.55
N PHE A 94 -0.68 12.02 0.51
CA PHE A 94 -0.26 10.63 0.55
C PHE A 94 -1.00 9.77 -0.47
N LEU A 95 -2.32 9.94 -0.58
CA LEU A 95 -3.11 9.27 -1.62
C LEU A 95 -2.63 9.65 -3.03
N ASN A 96 -2.38 10.94 -3.28
CA ASN A 96 -1.85 11.41 -4.57
C ASN A 96 -0.46 10.81 -4.87
N ALA A 97 0.41 10.71 -3.87
CA ALA A 97 1.73 10.10 -4.00
C ALA A 97 1.62 8.62 -4.40
N LEU A 98 0.72 7.85 -3.77
CA LEU A 98 0.46 6.46 -4.14
C LEU A 98 -0.09 6.34 -5.56
N VAL A 99 -1.04 7.20 -5.94
CA VAL A 99 -1.59 7.24 -7.30
C VAL A 99 -0.51 7.59 -8.33
N SER A 100 0.42 8.50 -8.00
CA SER A 100 1.57 8.83 -8.85
C SER A 100 2.46 7.60 -9.10
N ILE A 101 2.76 6.82 -8.06
CA ILE A 101 3.51 5.56 -8.18
C ILE A 101 2.77 4.58 -9.10
N LEU A 102 1.45 4.44 -8.94
CA LEU A 102 0.64 3.58 -9.81
C LEU A 102 0.65 4.05 -11.27
N HIS A 103 0.62 5.36 -11.52
CA HIS A 103 0.72 5.93 -12.87
C HIS A 103 2.07 5.66 -13.54
N LEU A 104 3.16 5.71 -12.78
CA LEU A 104 4.49 5.30 -13.29
C LEU A 104 4.46 3.86 -13.79
N LEU A 105 3.78 2.97 -13.09
CA LEU A 105 3.64 1.56 -13.46
C LEU A 105 2.68 1.35 -14.65
N SER A 106 1.59 2.12 -14.73
CA SER A 106 0.56 1.96 -15.76
C SER A 106 1.03 2.31 -17.18
N SER A 107 2.09 3.11 -17.31
CA SER A 107 2.70 3.51 -18.59
C SER A 107 3.21 2.33 -19.45
N THR A 108 3.26 1.11 -18.88
CA THR A 108 3.85 -0.09 -19.51
C THR A 108 2.87 -1.25 -19.82
N ASN A 109 1.57 -0.99 -19.97
CA ASN A 109 0.55 -2.03 -20.29
C ASN A 109 0.49 -3.18 -19.25
N LYS A 110 0.53 -2.84 -17.96
CA LYS A 110 0.42 -3.83 -16.87
C LYS A 110 -0.94 -3.75 -16.20
N LYS A 111 -1.53 -4.92 -15.92
CA LYS A 111 -2.73 -5.04 -15.08
C LYS A 111 -2.36 -4.63 -13.66
N ILE A 112 -3.10 -3.70 -13.07
CA ILE A 112 -2.98 -3.32 -11.66
C ILE A 112 -4.02 -4.14 -10.89
N TYR A 113 -3.59 -4.79 -9.82
CA TYR A 113 -4.46 -5.56 -8.95
C TYR A 113 -4.48 -4.87 -7.58
N LEU A 114 -5.68 -4.56 -7.09
CA LEU A 114 -5.86 -4.02 -5.75
C LEU A 114 -6.12 -5.19 -4.79
N ALA A 115 -5.25 -5.31 -3.79
CA ALA A 115 -5.40 -6.29 -2.74
C ALA A 115 -6.12 -5.66 -1.54
N TYR A 116 -7.19 -6.30 -1.09
CA TYR A 116 -7.88 -5.98 0.14
C TYR A 116 -7.42 -6.93 1.24
N PHE A 117 -7.07 -6.37 2.39
CA PHE A 117 -6.74 -7.10 3.61
C PHE A 117 -7.81 -6.79 4.65
N ASN A 118 -8.55 -7.82 5.06
CA ASN A 118 -9.56 -7.66 6.11
C ASN A 118 -8.95 -8.03 7.47
N ASN A 119 -8.83 -7.04 8.36
CA ASN A 119 -8.34 -7.25 9.72
C ASN A 119 -9.45 -7.22 10.78
N ASP A 120 -10.67 -7.65 10.46
CA ASP A 120 -11.82 -7.73 11.40
C ASP A 120 -11.51 -8.53 12.69
N LYS A 121 -10.37 -9.24 12.75
CA LYS A 121 -9.86 -9.91 13.96
C LYS A 121 -8.72 -9.10 14.61
N GLN A 122 -9.11 -8.10 15.39
CA GLN A 122 -8.37 -7.41 16.48
C GLN A 122 -6.88 -7.80 16.66
N ASN A 123 -5.96 -6.87 16.38
CA ASN A 123 -4.57 -6.77 16.89
C ASN A 123 -3.76 -8.06 17.06
N LYS A 124 -4.05 -9.11 16.29
CA LYS A 124 -3.34 -10.38 16.39
C LYS A 124 -2.25 -10.41 15.34
N ILE A 125 -1.01 -10.62 15.79
CA ILE A 125 0.11 -10.92 14.90
C ILE A 125 -0.22 -12.21 14.13
N LEU A 126 -0.24 -12.12 12.80
CA LEU A 126 -0.57 -13.24 11.91
C LEU A 126 0.71 -13.98 11.51
N THR A 127 0.64 -15.31 11.47
CA THR A 127 1.64 -16.12 10.76
C THR A 127 1.59 -15.83 9.26
N ILE A 128 2.67 -16.12 8.51
CA ILE A 128 2.71 -15.97 7.04
C ILE A 128 1.47 -16.57 6.37
N ASN A 129 1.10 -17.79 6.75
CA ASN A 129 -0.06 -18.49 6.17
C ASN A 129 -1.37 -17.77 6.47
N GLN A 130 -1.55 -17.29 7.71
CA GLN A 130 -2.77 -16.57 8.11
C GLN A 130 -2.91 -15.21 7.42
N PHE A 131 -1.80 -14.51 7.18
CA PHE A 131 -1.80 -13.26 6.44
C PHE A 131 -2.19 -13.49 4.97
N HIS A 132 -1.59 -14.49 4.31
CA HIS A 132 -1.93 -14.82 2.91
C HIS A 132 -3.37 -15.31 2.73
N GLU A 133 -3.95 -15.98 3.73
CA GLU A 133 -5.36 -16.38 3.71
C GLU A 133 -6.34 -15.20 3.77
N GLN A 134 -5.90 -14.04 4.28
CA GLN A 134 -6.73 -12.86 4.50
C GLN A 134 -6.58 -11.78 3.42
N ILE A 135 -5.71 -11.99 2.43
CA ILE A 135 -5.55 -11.08 1.31
C ILE A 135 -6.29 -11.59 0.08
N TYR A 136 -7.11 -10.70 -0.47
CA TYR A 136 -7.92 -10.97 -1.63
C TYR A 136 -7.73 -9.88 -2.68
N PHE A 137 -7.71 -10.25 -3.94
CA PHE A 137 -7.65 -9.28 -5.04
C PHE A 137 -9.02 -9.02 -5.62
N LEU A 138 -9.24 -7.75 -5.94
CA LEU A 138 -10.32 -7.33 -6.81
C LEU A 138 -9.83 -7.40 -8.26
N LEU A 139 -10.55 -8.15 -9.10
CA LEU A 139 -10.34 -8.23 -10.54
C LEU A 139 -11.00 -7.08 -11.30
#